data_AF-A0A351CFI8-F1
#
_entry.id   AF-A0A351CFI8-F1
#
_cell.length_a   1.000
_cell.length_b   1.000
_cell.length_c   1.000
_cell.angle_alpha   90.00
_cell.angle_beta   90.00
_cell.angle_gamma   90.00
#
_symmetry.space_group_name_H-M   'P 1'
#
loop_
_entity.id
_entity.type
_entity.pdbx_description
1 polymer ?
#
loop_
_entity_poly.entity_id
_entity_poly.type
_entity_poly.pdbx_seq_one_letter_code
_entity_poly.pdbx_strand_id
1 'polypeptide(L)'
;DCGIASQSILLGAIEKGLAGCMIASIKRQQLRSLLNIDDRFKILLVIAIGEPKEEVVIESVNSDNNIRYWRDSGGVHHVPKRNLKDIIIDSY
;
A
#
# COMPACT_ATOMS: atom_id res chain seq x y z
N ASP A 1 -4.30 -4.33 -14.51
CA ASP A 1 -2.92 -4.87 -14.69
C ASP A 1 -1.95 -4.36 -13.63
N CYS A 2 -1.62 -3.06 -13.62
CA CYS A 2 -0.62 -2.54 -12.68
C CYS A 2 -0.91 -2.89 -11.21
N GLY A 3 -2.17 -2.80 -10.75
CA GLY A 3 -2.55 -3.21 -9.39
C GLY A 3 -2.37 -4.71 -9.11
N ILE A 4 -2.69 -5.58 -10.09
CA ILE A 4 -2.51 -7.04 -9.96
C ILE A 4 -1.02 -7.36 -9.84
N ALA A 5 -0.22 -6.84 -10.78
CA ALA A 5 1.23 -7.05 -10.76
C ALA A 5 1.88 -6.52 -9.48
N SER A 6 1.48 -5.33 -9.02
CA SER A 6 2.04 -4.71 -7.82
C SER A 6 1.67 -5.48 -6.55
N GLN A 7 0.44 -5.97 -6.45
CA GLN A 7 0.03 -6.83 -5.34
C GLN A 7 0.80 -8.15 -5.33
N SER A 8 1.00 -8.79 -6.50
CA SER A 8 1.82 -10.01 -6.60
C SER A 8 3.27 -9.75 -6.16
N ILE A 9 3.87 -8.63 -6.56
CA ILE A 9 5.21 -8.22 -6.11
C ILE A 9 5.26 -8.07 -4.58
N LEU A 10 4.28 -7.39 -3.98
CA LEU A 10 4.24 -7.19 -2.53
C LEU A 10 4.04 -8.50 -1.74
N LEU A 11 3.19 -9.41 -2.24
CA LEU A 11 3.03 -10.74 -1.64
C LEU A 11 4.34 -11.53 -1.68
N GLY A 12 5.07 -11.49 -2.81
CA GLY A 12 6.39 -12.11 -2.92
C GLY A 12 7.46 -11.44 -2.06
N ALA A 13 7.36 -10.13 -1.80
CA ALA A 13 8.26 -9.45 -0.86
C ALA A 13 8.04 -9.96 0.57
N ILE A 14 6.77 -10.08 1.01
CA ILE A 14 6.41 -10.61 2.33
C ILE A 14 6.86 -12.06 2.50
N GLU A 15 6.67 -12.91 1.48
CA GLU A 15 7.17 -14.29 1.49
C GLU A 15 8.70 -14.36 1.73
N LYS A 16 9.45 -13.35 1.27
CA LYS A 16 10.91 -13.26 1.44
C LYS A 16 11.34 -12.55 2.73
N GLY A 17 10.42 -12.25 3.64
CA GLY A 17 10.72 -11.52 4.89
C GLY A 17 10.97 -10.03 4.69
N LEU A 18 10.59 -9.48 3.52
CA LEU A 18 10.64 -8.04 3.23
C LEU A 18 9.25 -7.44 3.34
N ALA A 19 9.18 -6.11 3.42
CA ALA A 19 7.94 -5.37 3.28
C ALA A 19 8.01 -4.43 2.08
N GLY A 20 6.87 -3.89 1.67
CA GLY A 20 6.86 -2.86 0.64
C GLY A 20 5.64 -1.96 0.65
N CYS A 21 5.76 -0.86 -0.10
CA CYS A 21 4.74 0.18 -0.19
C CYS A 21 4.52 0.57 -1.65
N MET A 22 3.26 0.52 -2.09
CA MET A 22 2.82 1.03 -3.40
C MET A 22 2.59 2.54 -3.33
N ILE A 23 3.36 3.31 -4.08
CA ILE A 23 3.33 4.76 -4.07
C ILE A 23 2.86 5.26 -5.43
N ALA A 24 1.66 5.83 -5.50
CA ALA A 24 1.13 6.49 -6.71
C ALA A 24 1.31 8.02 -6.69
N SER A 25 1.45 8.59 -5.50
CA SER A 25 1.76 10.01 -5.28
C SER A 25 3.26 10.24 -5.52
N ILE A 26 3.62 10.47 -6.78
CA ILE A 26 5.00 10.55 -7.24
C ILE A 26 5.22 11.86 -7.98
N LYS A 27 6.37 12.51 -7.75
CA LYS A 27 6.87 13.62 -8.58
C LYS A 27 7.42 13.09 -9.91
N ARG A 28 6.51 12.68 -10.80
CA ARG A 28 6.82 11.90 -12.02
C ARG A 28 7.87 12.55 -12.93
N GLN A 29 7.81 13.86 -13.15
CA GLN A 29 8.80 14.56 -13.99
C GLN A 29 10.20 14.54 -13.37
N GLN A 30 10.31 14.77 -12.06
CA GLN A 30 11.59 14.71 -11.37
C GLN A 30 12.17 13.30 -11.39
N LEU A 31 11.34 12.28 -11.09
CA LEU A 31 11.77 10.88 -11.12
C LEU A 31 12.19 10.45 -12.53
N ARG A 32 11.45 10.87 -13.56
CA ARG A 32 11.78 10.63 -14.96
C ARG A 32 13.17 11.15 -15.30
N SER A 33 13.42 12.43 -15.00
CA SER A 33 14.70 13.08 -15.29
C SER A 33 15.85 12.40 -14.55
N LEU A 34 15.65 12.03 -13.28
CA LEU A 34 16.69 11.41 -12.46
C LEU A 34 17.09 10.01 -12.97
N LEU A 35 16.11 9.25 -13.45
CA LEU A 35 16.32 7.88 -13.93
C LEU A 35 16.49 7.79 -15.47
N ASN A 36 16.53 8.93 -16.16
CA ASN A 36 16.63 9.01 -17.62
C ASN A 36 15.57 8.17 -18.36
N ILE A 37 14.31 8.23 -17.90
CA ILE A 37 13.21 7.45 -18.50
C ILE A 37 12.64 8.20 -19.71
N ASP A 38 12.69 7.59 -20.90
CA ASP A 38 12.15 8.14 -22.14
C ASP A 38 10.65 8.51 -22.01
N ASP A 39 10.25 9.65 -22.59
CA ASP A 39 8.89 10.20 -22.52
C ASP A 39 7.81 9.28 -23.09
N ARG A 40 8.17 8.33 -23.97
CA ARG A 40 7.24 7.30 -24.48
C ARG A 40 6.72 6.36 -23.39
N PHE A 41 7.43 6.25 -22.26
CA PHE A 41 7.03 5.38 -21.14
C PHE A 41 6.30 6.15 -20.06
N LYS A 42 5.22 5.57 -19.52
CA LYS A 42 4.47 6.15 -18.39
C LYS A 42 4.89 5.50 -17.07
N ILE A 43 5.29 6.33 -16.09
CA ILE A 43 5.51 5.87 -14.72
C ILE A 43 4.15 5.69 -14.03
N LEU A 44 3.73 4.43 -13.88
CA LEU A 44 2.44 4.09 -13.27
C LEU A 44 2.51 4.16 -11.73
N LEU A 45 3.49 3.48 -11.15
CA LEU A 45 3.63 3.25 -9.72
C LEU A 45 5.12 3.09 -9.36
N VAL A 46 5.47 3.40 -8.11
CA VAL A 46 6.74 3.03 -7.48
C VAL A 46 6.44 2.04 -6.37
N ILE A 47 7.22 0.97 -6.27
CA ILE A 47 7.14 0.02 -5.17
C ILE A 47 8.44 0.15 -4.36
N ALA A 48 8.35 0.71 -3.17
CA ALA A 48 9.47 0.69 -2.23
C ALA A 48 9.51 -0.68 -1.55
N ILE A 49 10.69 -1.30 -1.45
CA ILE A 49 10.89 -2.61 -0.81
C ILE A 49 12.07 -2.51 0.16
N GLY A 50 11.96 -3.11 1.33
CA GLY A 50 13.02 -3.18 2.32
C GLY A 50 12.67 -4.03 3.53
N GLU A 51 13.59 -4.14 4.48
CA GLU A 51 13.33 -4.81 5.76
C GLU A 51 12.30 -4.00 6.58
N PRO A 52 11.25 -4.65 7.12
CA PRO A 52 10.26 -3.97 7.95
C PRO A 52 10.90 -3.44 9.24
N LYS A 53 10.62 -2.17 9.55
CA LYS A 53 11.13 -1.50 10.76
C LYS A 53 10.01 -1.01 11.70
N GLU A 54 8.76 -1.29 11.35
CA GLU A 54 7.59 -0.91 12.14
C GLU A 54 6.62 -2.08 12.23
N GLU A 55 5.90 -2.14 13.34
CA GLU A 55 4.78 -3.06 13.51
C GLU A 55 3.52 -2.46 12.87
N VAL A 56 2.81 -3.26 12.09
CA VAL A 56 1.55 -2.87 11.44
C VAL A 56 0.46 -3.82 11.92
N VAL A 57 -0.61 -3.25 12.47
CA VAL A 57 -1.77 -4.02 12.91
C VAL A 57 -3.00 -3.63 12.11
N ILE A 58 -3.77 -4.65 11.72
CA ILE A 58 -5.08 -4.45 11.11
C ILE A 58 -6.11 -4.47 12.24
N GLU A 59 -6.97 -3.45 12.25
CA GLU A 59 -8.09 -3.37 13.18
C GLU A 59 -9.40 -3.23 12.41
N SER A 60 -10.51 -3.62 13.05
CA SER A 60 -11.83 -3.39 12.48
C SER A 60 -12.18 -1.91 12.59
N VAL A 61 -12.80 -1.37 11.53
CA VAL A 61 -13.31 0.00 11.56
C VAL A 61 -14.30 0.16 12.72
N ASN A 62 -14.11 1.24 13.48
CA ASN A 62 -14.92 1.66 14.61
C ASN A 62 -16.24 2.33 14.16
N SER A 63 -17.08 2.68 15.13
CA SER A 63 -18.44 3.20 14.89
C SER A 63 -18.50 4.53 14.13
N ASP A 64 -17.41 5.29 14.05
CA ASP A 64 -17.31 6.52 13.27
C ASP A 64 -17.00 6.29 11.77
N ASN A 65 -16.82 5.03 11.37
CA ASN A 65 -16.47 4.58 10.01
C ASN A 65 -15.18 5.19 9.44
N ASN A 66 -14.24 5.61 10.30
CA ASN A 66 -12.99 6.21 9.89
C ASN A 66 -11.99 5.15 9.41
N ILE A 67 -11.45 5.35 8.21
CA ILE A 67 -10.46 4.45 7.58
C ILE A 67 -9.04 5.03 7.55
N ARG A 68 -8.84 6.22 8.13
CA ARG A 68 -7.51 6.84 8.18
C ARG A 68 -6.63 6.00 9.11
N TYR A 69 -5.49 5.56 8.59
CA TYR A 69 -4.46 4.95 9.42
C TYR A 69 -3.92 5.97 10.43
N TRP A 70 -3.42 5.49 11.55
CA TRP A 70 -2.84 6.30 12.61
C TRP A 70 -1.69 5.55 13.28
N ARG A 71 -0.94 6.26 14.13
CA ARG A 71 0.14 5.68 14.93
C ARG A 71 -0.15 5.89 16.40
N ASP A 72 0.05 4.86 17.20
CA ASP A 72 -0.10 4.95 18.64
C ASP A 72 1.16 5.53 19.33
N SER A 73 1.12 5.65 20.65
CA SER A 73 2.27 6.13 21.44
C SER A 73 3.46 5.18 21.44
N GLY A 74 3.26 3.90 21.10
CA GLY A 74 4.31 2.90 20.93
C GLY A 74 4.93 2.91 19.53
N GLY A 75 4.36 3.68 18.59
CA GLY A 75 4.80 3.75 17.20
C GLY A 75 4.20 2.68 16.28
N VAL A 76 3.26 1.86 16.77
CA VAL A 76 2.55 0.84 15.99
C VAL A 76 1.67 1.53 14.96
N HIS A 77 1.66 1.02 13.72
CA HIS A 77 0.86 1.54 12.63
C HIS A 77 -0.48 0.81 12.56
N HIS A 78 -1.56 1.50 12.93
CA HIS A 78 -2.91 0.96 12.92
C HIS A 78 -3.60 1.23 11.59
N VAL A 79 -4.09 0.17 10.95
CA VAL A 79 -4.79 0.24 9.66
C VAL A 79 -6.22 -0.26 9.82
N PRO A 80 -7.21 0.65 9.98
CA PRO A 80 -8.61 0.27 10.03
C PRO A 80 -9.08 -0.35 8.71
N LYS A 81 -9.66 -1.55 8.76
CA LYS A 81 -10.26 -2.25 7.62
C LYS A 81 -11.75 -2.49 7.86
N ARG A 82 -12.56 -2.25 6.83
CA ARG A 82 -14.01 -2.53 6.86
C ARG A 82 -14.24 -4.02 7.08
N ASN A 83 -15.30 -4.37 7.81
CA ASN A 83 -15.65 -5.77 7.99
C ASN A 83 -16.16 -6.35 6.68
N LEU A 84 -16.05 -7.67 6.52
CA LEU A 84 -16.51 -8.38 5.34
C LEU A 84 -18.00 -8.12 5.05
N LYS A 85 -18.84 -8.15 6.08
CA LYS A 85 -20.29 -7.86 5.98
C LYS A 85 -20.59 -6.46 5.45
N ASP A 86 -19.67 -5.51 5.64
CA ASP A 86 -19.86 -4.11 5.22
C ASP A 86 -19.48 -3.91 3.74
N ILE A 87 -18.84 -4.91 3.11
CA ILE A 87 -18.42 -4.87 1.69
C ILE A 87 -19.16 -5.90 0.81
N ILE A 88 -19.94 -6.81 1.41
CA ILE A 88 -20.88 -7.67 0.70
C ILE A 88 -22.22 -6.92 0.61
N ILE A 89 -22.63 -6.58 -0.61
CA ILE A 89 -23.85 -5.81 -0.85
C ILE A 89 -25.05 -6.74 -1.09
N ASP A 90 -24.81 -7.96 -1.57
CA ASP A 90 -25.84 -8.96 -1.83
C ASP A 90 -25.23 -10.38 -1.80
N SER A 91 -26.07 -11.40 -1.60
CA SER A 91 -25.69 -12.82 -1.65
C SER A 91 -26.79 -13.62 -2.35
N TYR A 92 -26.41 -14.33 -3.43
CA TYR A 92 -27.30 -15.15 -4.24
C TYR A 92 -27.33 -16.61 -3.78
#